data_AF-A0AAU5THI6-F1
#
_entry.id   AF-A0AAU5THI6-F1
#
_cell.length_a   1.000
_cell.length_b   1.000
_cell.length_c   1.000
_cell.angle_alpha   90.00
_cell.angle_beta   90.00
_cell.angle_gamma   90.00
#
_symmetry.space_group_name_H-M   'P 1'
#
loop_
_entity.id
_entity.type
_entity.pdbx_description
1 polymer ?
#
loop_
_entity_poly.entity_id
_entity_poly.type
_entity_poly.pdbx_seq_one_letter_code
_entity_poly.pdbx_strand_id
1 'polypeptide(L)'
;MRTHLNVFGIDVIPSDPRDRHDNPEVRPLIDGSDFIEHDYYGAVCGDALRWLLPDGPFAVGEVPHEVEMAAWCCCRSALDVVMRREGDTVVWACKEPEDTSSYEYRFDAGQYDAEVARATRDRGWEWPSAAVARELEGILRARATWLDTWTCEVDQVWATPGSLDEIRLALRTYALQPGGAWRSLGRIGLVRPVTDEDPLLQAERLAREITAVDPRTVDGMRGDTPGAPLMDWLGSPREFGPSSHKWS
;
A
#
# COMPACT_ATOMS: atom_id res chain seq x y z
N MET A 1 30.29 1.94 25.95
CA MET A 1 28.95 1.30 25.98
C MET A 1 28.78 0.56 24.67
N ARG A 2 28.50 -0.75 24.69
CA ARG A 2 28.01 -1.43 23.49
C ARG A 2 26.57 -0.97 23.32
N THR A 3 26.28 -0.26 22.24
CA THR A 3 24.91 0.02 21.83
C THR A 3 24.24 -1.33 21.58
N HIS A 4 23.16 -1.62 22.31
CA HIS A 4 22.37 -2.82 22.06
C HIS A 4 21.65 -2.65 20.73
N LEU A 5 21.77 -3.64 19.84
CA LEU A 5 20.97 -3.71 18.62
C LEU A 5 19.83 -4.69 18.88
N ASN A 6 18.62 -4.26 18.54
CA ASN A 6 17.43 -5.09 18.61
C ASN A 6 17.33 -5.92 17.32
N VAL A 7 16.60 -7.02 17.40
CA VAL A 7 16.25 -7.87 16.26
C VAL A 7 14.88 -7.45 15.75
N PHE A 8 14.81 -7.09 14.46
CA PHE A 8 13.56 -6.73 13.81
C PHE A 8 12.86 -7.95 13.21
N GLY A 9 11.56 -8.06 13.40
CA GLY A 9 10.68 -9.04 12.76
C GLY A 9 9.44 -8.37 12.20
N ILE A 10 8.77 -9.03 11.26
CA ILE A 10 7.47 -8.63 10.72
C ILE A 10 6.56 -9.85 10.68
N ASP A 11 5.48 -9.81 11.44
CA ASP A 11 4.35 -10.71 11.27
C ASP A 11 3.23 -10.04 10.48
N VAL A 12 2.33 -10.86 9.94
CA VAL A 12 1.09 -10.39 9.33
C VAL A 12 -0.06 -11.12 10.01
N ILE A 13 -1.00 -10.35 10.56
CA ILE A 13 -2.29 -10.90 10.97
C ILE A 13 -3.15 -10.98 9.71
N PRO A 14 -3.49 -12.19 9.23
CA PRO A 14 -4.32 -12.33 8.06
C PRO A 14 -5.73 -11.83 8.37
N SER A 15 -6.39 -11.20 7.39
CA SER A 15 -7.81 -10.90 7.49
C SER A 15 -8.69 -12.12 7.19
N ASP A 16 -9.92 -12.12 7.68
CA ASP A 16 -11.01 -12.86 7.03
C ASP A 16 -11.41 -12.10 5.77
N PRO A 17 -11.07 -12.58 4.56
CA PRO A 17 -11.32 -11.82 3.34
C PRO A 17 -12.83 -11.78 3.00
N ARG A 18 -13.69 -12.46 3.77
CA ARG A 18 -15.16 -12.32 3.69
C ARG A 18 -15.70 -11.17 4.53
N ASP A 19 -14.96 -10.70 5.53
CA ASP A 19 -15.33 -9.50 6.27
C ASP A 19 -14.85 -8.26 5.53
N ARG A 20 -15.80 -7.46 5.06
CA ARG A 20 -15.53 -6.18 4.38
C ARG A 20 -14.85 -5.11 5.24
N HIS A 21 -14.67 -5.38 6.53
CA HIS A 21 -14.05 -4.49 7.50
C HIS A 21 -12.69 -4.99 7.99
N ASP A 22 -12.22 -6.14 7.50
CA ASP A 22 -11.01 -6.79 7.98
C ASP A 22 -9.92 -6.76 6.89
N ASN A 23 -8.88 -5.96 7.14
CA ASN A 23 -7.69 -5.89 6.28
C ASN A 23 -6.53 -6.62 6.97
N PRO A 24 -5.65 -7.26 6.20
CA PRO A 24 -4.48 -7.92 6.77
C PRO A 24 -3.57 -6.86 7.36
N GLU A 25 -3.14 -7.07 8.60
CA GLU A 25 -2.46 -6.06 9.40
C GLU A 25 -0.99 -6.45 9.58
N VAL A 26 -0.09 -5.49 9.36
CA VAL A 26 1.33 -5.69 9.66
C VAL A 26 1.57 -5.59 11.16
N ARG A 27 2.37 -6.50 11.71
CA ARG A 27 2.80 -6.50 13.11
C ARG A 27 4.32 -6.47 13.20
N PRO A 28 4.95 -5.29 13.38
CA PRO A 28 6.38 -5.21 13.63
C PRO A 28 6.72 -5.86 14.98
N LEU A 29 7.74 -6.73 14.98
CA LEU A 29 8.28 -7.36 16.15
C LEU A 29 9.63 -6.73 16.51
N ILE A 30 9.84 -6.45 17.79
CA ILE A 30 11.13 -5.98 18.32
C ILE A 30 11.58 -6.99 19.36
N ASP A 31 12.74 -7.60 19.12
CA ASP A 31 13.26 -8.72 19.93
C ASP A 31 12.23 -9.85 20.10
N GLY A 32 11.42 -10.08 19.06
CA GLY A 32 10.36 -11.09 19.02
C GLY A 32 9.07 -10.72 19.75
N SER A 33 8.96 -9.51 20.31
CA SER A 33 7.72 -9.01 20.92
C SER A 33 6.95 -8.13 19.93
N ASP A 34 5.63 -8.34 19.81
CA ASP A 34 4.75 -7.50 19.00
C ASP A 34 4.74 -6.08 19.58
N PHE A 35 5.37 -5.16 18.85
CA PHE A 35 5.54 -3.78 19.26
C PHE A 35 4.20 -3.05 19.43
N ILE A 36 3.20 -3.39 18.61
CA ILE A 36 1.91 -2.72 18.63
C ILE A 36 1.04 -3.29 19.75
N GLU A 37 0.98 -4.60 19.90
CA GLU A 37 0.19 -5.22 20.96
C GLU A 37 0.77 -4.91 22.36
N HIS A 38 2.10 -4.88 22.49
CA HIS A 38 2.75 -4.67 23.78
C HIS A 38 2.62 -3.23 24.27
N ASP A 39 3.00 -2.27 23.43
CA ASP A 39 3.11 -0.86 23.84
C ASP A 39 1.87 -0.04 23.48
N TYR A 40 1.08 -0.52 22.52
CA TYR A 40 0.01 0.25 21.87
C TYR A 40 -1.30 -0.51 21.69
N TYR A 41 -1.63 -1.37 22.67
CA TYR A 41 -2.82 -2.22 22.68
C TYR A 41 -4.09 -1.53 22.13
N GLY A 42 -4.75 -2.19 21.19
CA GLY A 42 -5.97 -1.72 20.53
C GLY A 42 -5.74 -0.70 19.41
N ALA A 43 -4.50 -0.34 19.09
CA ALA A 43 -4.18 0.36 17.86
C ALA A 43 -4.20 -0.59 16.67
N VAL A 44 -4.50 -0.04 15.50
CA VAL A 44 -4.35 -0.74 14.23
C VAL A 44 -3.09 -0.22 13.54
N CYS A 45 -2.23 -1.12 13.11
CA CYS A 45 -1.04 -0.89 12.30
C CYS A 45 -1.38 -1.04 10.81
N GLY A 46 -0.44 -0.69 9.94
CA GLY A 46 -0.65 -0.57 8.51
C GLY A 46 -1.22 -1.81 7.81
N ASP A 47 -1.96 -1.54 6.73
CA ASP A 47 -2.46 -2.56 5.78
C ASP A 47 -1.29 -3.25 5.06
N ALA A 48 -1.16 -4.56 5.25
CA ALA A 48 -0.10 -5.38 4.69
C ALA A 48 -0.06 -5.34 3.15
N LEU A 49 -1.20 -5.13 2.48
CA LEU A 49 -1.26 -4.99 1.01
C LEU A 49 -0.51 -3.75 0.53
N ARG A 50 -0.49 -2.68 1.32
CA ARG A 50 0.13 -1.40 0.97
C ARG A 50 1.50 -1.22 1.60
N TRP A 51 1.73 -1.84 2.76
CA TRP A 51 2.93 -1.62 3.54
C TRP A 51 4.06 -2.55 3.15
N LEU A 52 3.74 -3.79 2.80
CA LEU A 52 4.73 -4.76 2.36
C LEU A 52 4.94 -4.63 0.86
N LEU A 53 5.42 -3.48 0.41
CA LEU A 53 5.86 -3.22 -0.96
C LEU A 53 7.38 -2.99 -0.98
N PRO A 54 8.08 -3.16 -2.12
CA PRO A 54 9.53 -2.95 -2.19
C PRO A 54 10.00 -1.57 -1.70
N ASP A 55 9.17 -0.55 -1.91
CA ASP A 55 9.32 0.85 -1.52
C ASP A 55 8.31 1.26 -0.44
N GLY A 56 7.76 0.29 0.29
CA GLY A 56 6.79 0.52 1.36
C GLY A 56 7.39 1.20 2.60
N PRO A 57 6.57 1.48 3.63
CA PRO A 57 6.98 2.29 4.79
C PRO A 57 8.19 1.76 5.56
N PHE A 58 8.45 0.45 5.54
CA PHE A 58 9.62 -0.14 6.18
C PHE A 58 10.91 -0.03 5.36
N ALA A 59 10.87 0.43 4.11
CA ALA A 59 12.06 0.56 3.26
C ALA A 59 12.90 1.77 3.70
N VAL A 60 13.96 1.54 4.47
CA VAL A 60 14.82 2.61 5.00
C VAL A 60 16.01 2.88 4.10
N GLY A 61 15.89 3.92 3.26
CA GLY A 61 16.95 4.41 2.38
C GLY A 61 17.91 5.40 3.05
N GLU A 62 18.60 6.21 2.23
CA GLU A 62 19.50 7.27 2.70
C GLU A 62 18.76 8.49 3.27
N VAL A 63 17.55 8.75 2.75
CA VAL A 63 16.71 9.88 3.19
C VAL A 63 15.81 9.40 4.32
N PRO A 64 15.86 10.03 5.50
CA PRO A 64 14.92 9.75 6.58
C PRO A 64 13.48 10.03 6.15
N HIS A 65 12.57 9.18 6.59
CA HIS A 65 11.13 9.38 6.40
C HIS A 65 10.39 9.05 7.69
N GLU A 66 9.25 9.71 7.88
CA GLU A 66 8.32 9.42 8.96
C GLU A 66 7.42 8.25 8.54
N VAL A 67 6.81 7.54 9.49
CA VAL A 67 5.79 6.51 9.29
C VAL A 67 4.80 6.59 10.44
N GLU A 68 3.52 6.74 10.13
CA GLU A 68 2.39 6.68 11.05
C GLU A 68 2.18 5.19 11.30
N MET A 69 2.92 4.66 12.27
CA MET A 69 3.04 3.24 12.55
C MET A 69 1.69 2.61 12.95
N ALA A 70 0.94 3.32 13.79
CA ALA A 70 -0.32 2.81 14.33
C ALA A 70 -1.26 3.94 14.77
N ALA A 71 -2.57 3.68 14.74
CA ALA A 71 -3.58 4.65 15.16
C ALA A 71 -4.75 3.98 15.91
N TRP A 72 -5.27 4.65 16.95
CA TRP A 72 -6.48 4.21 17.67
C TRP A 72 -7.71 4.98 17.18
N CYS A 73 -8.45 4.39 16.24
CA CYS A 73 -9.63 4.99 15.63
C CYS A 73 -9.44 6.46 15.16
N CYS A 74 -10.42 7.04 14.48
CA CYS A 74 -10.23 8.32 13.80
C CYS A 74 -10.15 9.57 14.71
N CYS A 75 -10.15 9.42 16.04
CA CYS A 75 -10.20 10.53 16.99
C CYS A 75 -9.04 10.60 17.99
N ARG A 76 -8.05 9.69 17.95
CA ARG A 76 -6.84 9.75 18.78
C ARG A 76 -5.60 10.03 17.95
N SER A 77 -4.54 10.46 18.63
CA SER A 77 -3.21 10.65 18.06
C SER A 77 -2.63 9.31 17.58
N ALA A 78 -1.84 9.39 16.51
CA ALA A 78 -1.18 8.24 15.93
C ALA A 78 0.26 8.14 16.47
N LEU A 79 0.81 6.93 16.44
CA LEU A 79 2.22 6.68 16.70
C LEU A 79 3.00 7.00 15.42
N ASP A 80 3.75 8.09 15.44
CA ASP A 80 4.66 8.45 14.35
C ASP A 80 6.09 7.99 14.69
N VAL A 81 6.72 7.31 13.73
CA VAL A 81 8.08 6.75 13.82
C VAL A 81 8.92 7.34 12.69
N VAL A 82 9.98 8.06 13.02
CA VAL A 82 10.96 8.49 12.02
C VAL A 82 12.01 7.42 11.83
N MET A 83 12.06 6.86 10.63
CA MET A 83 13.01 5.83 10.24
C MET A 83 14.18 6.45 9.49
N ARG A 84 15.41 6.06 9.83
CA ARG A 84 16.62 6.54 9.14
C ARG A 84 17.74 5.52 9.18
N ARG A 85 18.63 5.61 8.20
CA ARG A 85 19.85 4.82 8.14
C ARG A 85 21.03 5.60 8.72
N GLU A 86 21.76 4.96 9.64
CA GLU A 86 23.00 5.45 10.23
C GLU A 86 24.10 4.39 10.02
N GLY A 87 24.72 4.42 8.84
CA GLY A 87 25.74 3.43 8.47
C GLY A 87 25.15 2.01 8.34
N ASP A 88 25.61 1.11 9.20
CA ASP A 88 25.14 -0.28 9.30
C ASP A 88 23.98 -0.45 10.29
N THR A 89 23.40 0.66 10.77
CA THR A 89 22.30 0.66 11.72
C THR A 89 21.05 1.32 11.12
N VAL A 90 19.89 0.70 11.29
CA VAL A 90 18.59 1.36 11.09
C VAL A 90 18.09 1.87 12.43
N VAL A 91 17.67 3.13 12.48
CA VAL A 91 17.15 3.77 13.70
C VAL A 91 15.68 4.11 13.51
N TRP A 92 14.85 3.68 14.46
CA TRP A 92 13.46 4.11 14.60
C TRP A 92 13.39 5.07 15.76
N ALA A 93 13.15 6.35 15.49
CA ALA A 93 12.86 7.35 16.52
C ALA A 93 11.34 7.44 16.69
N CYS A 94 10.86 6.91 17.80
CA CYS A 94 9.43 6.88 18.14
C CYS A 94 9.07 8.14 18.91
N LYS A 95 7.95 8.75 18.54
CA LYS A 95 7.40 9.90 19.25
C LYS A 95 6.10 9.50 19.92
N GLU A 96 6.03 9.65 21.24
CA GLU A 96 4.83 9.26 21.96
C GLU A 96 3.64 10.17 21.57
N PRO A 97 2.46 9.60 21.28
CA PRO A 97 1.30 10.39 20.85
C PRO A 97 0.79 11.41 21.88
N GLU A 98 1.08 11.20 23.17
CA GLU A 98 0.58 12.02 24.30
C GLU A 98 1.71 12.67 25.14
N ASP A 99 2.99 12.48 24.80
CA ASP A 99 4.14 13.02 25.54
C ASP A 99 5.21 13.61 24.58
N THR A 100 6.07 14.46 25.14
CA THR A 100 7.26 14.98 24.48
C THR A 100 8.45 14.02 24.54
N SER A 101 8.31 12.90 25.25
CA SER A 101 9.34 11.87 25.30
C SER A 101 9.50 11.20 23.93
N SER A 102 10.75 10.90 23.60
CA SER A 102 11.12 10.13 22.44
C SER A 102 12.11 9.06 22.86
N TYR A 103 12.05 7.95 22.16
CA TYR A 103 12.94 6.82 22.38
C TYR A 103 13.31 6.20 21.04
N GLU A 104 14.40 5.44 21.04
CA GLU A 104 14.95 4.88 19.82
C GLU A 104 15.12 3.37 19.92
N TYR A 105 14.70 2.67 18.87
CA TYR A 105 15.16 1.33 18.58
C TYR A 105 16.23 1.39 17.50
N ARG A 106 17.22 0.52 17.64
CA ARG A 106 18.38 0.45 16.74
C ARG A 106 18.55 -0.98 16.29
N PHE A 107 18.62 -1.19 14.98
CA PHE A 107 18.65 -2.51 14.36
C PHE A 107 19.91 -2.65 13.51
N ASP A 108 20.44 -3.87 13.42
CA ASP A 108 21.41 -4.18 12.37
C ASP A 108 20.73 -4.01 11.01
N ALA A 109 21.32 -3.19 10.14
CA ALA A 109 20.68 -2.82 8.89
C ALA A 109 20.58 -4.00 7.90
N GLY A 110 21.57 -4.91 7.91
CA GLY A 110 21.53 -6.10 7.06
C GLY A 110 20.43 -7.08 7.47
N GLN A 111 20.25 -7.28 8.78
CA GLN A 111 19.18 -8.09 9.34
C GLN A 111 17.80 -7.46 9.05
N TYR A 112 17.68 -6.15 9.28
CA TYR A 112 16.47 -5.39 9.02
C TYR A 112 16.05 -5.49 7.55
N ASP A 113 16.98 -5.21 6.61
CA ASP A 113 16.71 -5.26 5.17
C ASP A 113 16.35 -6.68 4.70
N ALA A 114 16.98 -7.70 5.27
CA ALA A 114 16.66 -9.10 4.98
C ALA A 114 15.25 -9.46 5.44
N GLU A 115 14.82 -8.96 6.60
CA GLU A 115 13.48 -9.20 7.15
C GLU A 115 12.40 -8.48 6.33
N VAL A 116 12.61 -7.20 6.00
CA VAL A 116 11.70 -6.46 5.11
C VAL A 116 11.57 -7.19 3.77
N ALA A 117 12.69 -7.65 3.19
CA ALA A 117 12.66 -8.39 1.94
C ALA A 117 11.98 -9.77 2.07
N ARG A 118 12.08 -10.44 3.23
CA ARG A 118 11.36 -11.68 3.50
C ARG A 118 9.85 -11.43 3.57
N ALA A 119 9.42 -10.48 4.40
CA ALA A 119 8.01 -10.14 4.58
C ALA A 119 7.36 -9.66 3.27
N THR A 120 8.07 -8.88 2.46
CA THR A 120 7.61 -8.47 1.13
C THR A 120 7.49 -9.63 0.13
N ARG A 121 8.20 -10.75 0.33
CA ARG A 121 8.03 -11.95 -0.50
C ARG A 121 7.00 -12.92 0.04
N ASP A 122 6.74 -12.89 1.34
CA ASP A 122 5.75 -13.75 1.98
C ASP A 122 4.34 -13.23 1.71
N ARG A 123 3.63 -13.91 0.82
CA ARG A 123 2.26 -13.57 0.39
C ARG A 123 1.26 -14.66 0.73
N GLY A 124 1.59 -15.57 1.65
CA GLY A 124 0.68 -16.66 2.03
C GLY A 124 -0.65 -16.19 2.66
N TRP A 125 -0.70 -14.94 3.11
CA TRP A 125 -1.87 -14.28 3.69
C TRP A 125 -2.74 -13.55 2.64
N GLU A 126 -2.25 -13.35 1.42
CA GLU A 126 -2.94 -12.59 0.38
C GLU A 126 -4.03 -13.46 -0.28
N TRP A 127 -5.26 -12.95 -0.39
CA TRP A 127 -6.33 -13.65 -1.10
C TRP A 127 -6.22 -13.45 -2.63
N PRO A 128 -6.84 -14.32 -3.47
CA PRO A 128 -6.59 -14.33 -4.91
C PRO A 128 -6.81 -13.00 -5.63
N SER A 129 -7.92 -12.29 -5.35
CA SER A 129 -8.17 -10.99 -6.00
C SER A 129 -7.17 -9.91 -5.59
N ALA A 130 -6.69 -9.90 -4.34
CA ALA A 130 -5.62 -8.99 -3.93
C ALA A 130 -4.32 -9.28 -4.68
N ALA A 131 -3.95 -10.55 -4.84
CA ALA A 131 -2.78 -10.94 -5.61
C ALA A 131 -2.89 -10.50 -7.08
N VAL A 132 -4.06 -10.69 -7.73
CA VAL A 132 -4.29 -10.22 -9.10
C VAL A 132 -4.18 -8.69 -9.19
N ALA A 133 -4.75 -7.95 -8.23
CA ALA A 133 -4.67 -6.49 -8.19
C ALA A 133 -3.22 -6.00 -8.09
N ARG A 134 -2.43 -6.59 -7.19
CA ARG A 134 -1.01 -6.27 -6.99
C ARG A 134 -0.17 -6.56 -8.23
N GLU A 135 -0.33 -7.74 -8.84
CA GLU A 135 0.39 -8.09 -10.07
C GLU A 135 0.00 -7.15 -11.22
N LEU A 136 -1.28 -6.85 -11.38
CA LEU A 136 -1.77 -5.94 -12.42
C LEU A 136 -1.19 -4.53 -12.22
N GLU A 137 -1.18 -4.01 -10.99
CA GLU A 137 -0.60 -2.71 -10.69
C GLU A 137 0.88 -2.65 -11.06
N GLY A 138 1.67 -3.65 -10.63
CA GLY A 138 3.09 -3.73 -10.96
C GLY A 138 3.34 -3.76 -12.46
N ILE A 139 2.57 -4.57 -13.19
CA ILE A 139 2.64 -4.67 -14.65
C ILE A 139 2.29 -3.32 -15.33
N LEU A 140 1.23 -2.64 -14.88
CA LEU A 140 0.81 -1.37 -15.46
C LEU A 140 1.82 -0.25 -15.16
N ARG A 141 2.33 -0.18 -13.93
CA ARG A 141 3.36 0.81 -13.52
C ARG A 141 4.68 0.59 -14.28
N ALA A 142 5.05 -0.65 -14.57
CA ALA A 142 6.22 -0.96 -15.39
C ALA A 142 6.06 -0.54 -16.88
N ARG A 143 4.85 -0.23 -17.34
CA ARG A 143 4.55 0.16 -18.73
C ARG A 143 4.34 1.67 -18.91
N ALA A 144 5.30 2.47 -18.43
CA ALA A 144 5.26 3.93 -18.48
C ALA A 144 4.94 4.51 -19.88
N THR A 145 5.42 3.89 -20.96
CA THR A 145 5.20 4.39 -22.33
C THR A 145 3.74 4.32 -22.80
N TRP A 146 2.95 3.39 -22.28
CA TRP A 146 1.51 3.31 -22.59
C TRP A 146 0.73 4.43 -21.89
N LEU A 147 1.11 4.76 -20.66
CA LEU A 147 0.54 5.87 -19.89
C LEU A 147 0.75 7.21 -20.61
N ASP A 148 1.94 7.42 -21.17
CA ASP A 148 2.26 8.60 -21.98
C ASP A 148 1.40 8.68 -23.25
N THR A 149 1.20 7.54 -23.94
CA THR A 149 0.47 7.47 -25.20
C THR A 149 -0.98 7.94 -25.05
N TRP A 150 -1.63 7.60 -23.94
CA TRP A 150 -3.04 7.90 -23.70
C TRP A 150 -3.28 9.02 -22.68
N THR A 151 -2.20 9.68 -22.24
CA THR A 151 -2.21 10.75 -21.24
C THR A 151 -2.94 10.34 -19.95
N CYS A 152 -2.61 9.14 -19.46
CA CYS A 152 -3.16 8.56 -18.24
C CYS A 152 -2.05 8.23 -17.25
N GLU A 153 -2.39 8.03 -15.98
CA GLU A 153 -1.54 7.39 -14.98
C GLU A 153 -2.35 6.31 -14.24
N VAL A 154 -1.68 5.30 -13.71
CA VAL A 154 -2.29 4.38 -12.75
C VAL A 154 -2.48 5.12 -11.44
N ASP A 155 -3.74 5.37 -11.07
CA ASP A 155 -4.06 5.92 -9.76
C ASP A 155 -3.98 4.78 -8.73
N GLN A 156 -4.84 3.77 -8.86
CA GLN A 156 -4.89 2.63 -7.92
C GLN A 156 -5.41 1.36 -8.60
N VAL A 157 -4.94 0.20 -8.14
CA VAL A 157 -5.56 -1.11 -8.38
C VAL A 157 -5.79 -1.76 -7.03
N TRP A 158 -6.99 -2.29 -6.78
CA TRP A 158 -7.27 -2.93 -5.49
C TRP A 158 -8.33 -4.01 -5.58
N ALA A 159 -8.25 -4.93 -4.63
CA ALA A 159 -9.35 -5.79 -4.25
C ALA A 159 -10.04 -5.22 -3.00
N THR A 160 -11.35 -5.43 -2.89
CA THR A 160 -12.10 -5.00 -1.72
C THR A 160 -12.33 -6.22 -0.83
N PRO A 161 -12.01 -6.17 0.48
CA PRO A 161 -12.43 -7.20 1.41
C PRO A 161 -13.95 -7.43 1.32
N GLY A 162 -14.40 -8.68 1.35
CA GLY A 162 -15.78 -9.07 1.09
C GLY A 162 -16.16 -9.21 -0.39
N SER A 163 -15.24 -8.92 -1.33
CA SER A 163 -15.41 -9.13 -2.78
C SER A 163 -14.21 -9.90 -3.34
N LEU A 164 -14.26 -11.23 -3.22
CA LEU A 164 -13.14 -12.13 -3.52
C LEU A 164 -12.95 -12.41 -5.02
N ASP A 165 -13.96 -12.12 -5.82
CA ASP A 165 -14.09 -12.50 -7.23
C ASP A 165 -13.97 -11.32 -8.19
N GLU A 166 -13.54 -10.15 -7.70
CA GLU A 166 -13.32 -8.98 -8.54
C GLU A 166 -12.18 -8.08 -8.05
N ILE A 167 -11.62 -7.32 -9.00
CA ILE A 167 -10.69 -6.23 -8.74
C ILE A 167 -11.20 -4.93 -9.35
N ARG A 168 -10.69 -3.82 -8.83
CA ARG A 168 -10.99 -2.46 -9.24
C ARG A 168 -9.73 -1.77 -9.73
N LEU A 169 -9.86 -0.99 -10.78
CA LEU A 169 -8.81 -0.15 -11.34
C LEU A 169 -9.32 1.28 -11.45
N ALA A 170 -8.51 2.23 -11.01
CA ALA A 170 -8.68 3.64 -11.29
C ALA A 170 -7.45 4.17 -12.04
N LEU A 171 -7.71 4.91 -13.12
CA LEU A 171 -6.72 5.67 -13.86
C LEU A 171 -7.06 7.15 -13.73
N ARG A 172 -6.04 7.98 -13.52
CA ARG A 172 -6.21 9.43 -13.64
C ARG A 172 -5.84 9.84 -15.06
N THR A 173 -6.62 10.76 -15.61
CA THR A 173 -6.46 11.22 -16.99
C THR A 173 -6.02 12.67 -17.02
N TYR A 174 -5.24 13.02 -18.03
CA TYR A 174 -4.64 14.33 -18.18
C TYR A 174 -4.84 14.88 -19.59
N ALA A 175 -4.78 16.21 -19.71
CA ALA A 175 -4.62 16.91 -20.97
C ALA A 175 -3.49 17.93 -20.90
N LEU A 176 -2.64 17.93 -21.92
CA LEU A 176 -1.63 18.95 -22.13
C LEU A 176 -2.30 20.29 -22.49
N GLN A 177 -2.04 21.32 -21.70
CA GLN A 177 -2.55 22.66 -21.93
C GLN A 177 -1.67 23.42 -22.94
N PRO A 178 -2.24 24.44 -23.63
CA PRO A 178 -1.42 25.43 -24.34
C PRO A 178 -0.41 26.06 -23.36
N GLY A 179 0.89 25.88 -23.62
CA GLY A 179 1.97 26.29 -22.71
C GLY A 179 2.72 25.13 -22.03
N GLY A 180 2.34 23.87 -22.29
CA GLY A 180 3.10 22.69 -21.89
C GLY A 180 2.81 22.15 -20.49
N ALA A 181 1.91 22.78 -19.74
CA ALA A 181 1.48 22.28 -18.43
C ALA A 181 0.45 21.15 -18.58
N TRP A 182 0.57 20.10 -17.77
CA TRP A 182 -0.44 19.05 -17.68
C TRP A 182 -1.58 19.46 -16.75
N ARG A 183 -2.83 19.18 -17.15
CA ARG A 183 -4.02 19.40 -16.33
C ARG A 183 -4.76 18.07 -16.12
N SER A 184 -5.03 17.72 -14.86
CA SER A 184 -5.91 16.59 -14.52
C SER A 184 -7.32 16.84 -15.06
N LEU A 185 -7.87 15.84 -15.76
CA LEU A 185 -9.24 15.84 -16.27
C LEU A 185 -10.21 15.05 -15.38
N GLY A 186 -9.70 14.33 -14.39
CA GLY A 186 -10.49 13.46 -13.51
C GLY A 186 -10.06 11.99 -13.62
N ARG A 187 -10.88 11.10 -13.06
CA ARG A 187 -10.62 9.66 -13.03
C ARG A 187 -11.54 8.91 -13.97
N ILE A 188 -11.02 7.80 -14.48
CA ILE A 188 -11.79 6.72 -15.09
C ILE A 188 -11.48 5.42 -14.36
N GLY A 189 -12.40 4.47 -14.36
CA GLY A 189 -12.19 3.21 -13.66
C GLY A 189 -13.06 2.07 -14.14
N LEU A 190 -12.69 0.89 -13.64
CA LEU A 190 -13.13 -0.39 -14.15
C LEU A 190 -13.27 -1.38 -13.00
N VAL A 191 -14.27 -2.25 -13.10
CA VAL A 191 -14.36 -3.47 -12.29
C VAL A 191 -14.15 -4.67 -13.21
N ARG A 192 -13.35 -5.63 -12.77
CA ARG A 192 -13.06 -6.85 -13.53
C ARG A 192 -13.22 -8.08 -12.65
N PRO A 193 -13.91 -9.13 -13.13
CA PRO A 193 -13.97 -10.39 -12.41
C PRO A 193 -12.58 -11.04 -12.41
N VAL A 194 -12.30 -11.79 -11.35
CA VAL A 194 -11.13 -12.66 -11.24
C VAL A 194 -11.57 -14.07 -10.87
N THR A 195 -10.67 -15.02 -11.07
CA THR A 195 -10.88 -16.45 -10.83
C THR A 195 -9.78 -16.99 -9.92
N ASP A 196 -9.81 -18.29 -9.61
CA ASP A 196 -8.75 -18.98 -8.87
C ASP A 196 -7.55 -19.38 -9.76
N GLU A 197 -7.50 -18.91 -11.01
CA GLU A 197 -6.32 -19.11 -11.86
C GLU A 197 -5.08 -18.38 -11.29
N ASP A 198 -3.90 -18.73 -11.81
CA ASP A 198 -2.65 -18.06 -11.44
C ASP A 198 -2.78 -16.52 -11.52
N PRO A 199 -2.51 -15.78 -10.42
CA PRO A 199 -2.73 -14.34 -10.37
C PRO A 199 -1.95 -13.55 -11.43
N LEU A 200 -0.71 -13.97 -11.70
CA LEU A 200 0.14 -13.32 -12.69
C LEU A 200 -0.42 -13.51 -14.11
N LEU A 201 -0.84 -14.73 -14.48
CA LEU A 201 -1.47 -14.99 -15.77
C LEU A 201 -2.75 -14.17 -15.98
N GLN A 202 -3.57 -14.03 -14.93
CA GLN A 202 -4.77 -13.19 -14.98
C GLN A 202 -4.41 -11.71 -15.18
N ALA A 203 -3.47 -11.20 -14.37
CA ALA A 203 -3.00 -9.82 -14.46
C ALA A 203 -2.39 -9.49 -15.84
N GLU A 204 -1.60 -10.40 -16.43
CA GLU A 204 -1.05 -10.23 -17.77
C GLU A 204 -2.12 -10.16 -18.87
N ARG A 205 -3.20 -10.95 -18.74
CA ARG A 205 -4.34 -10.87 -19.67
C ARG A 205 -5.08 -9.54 -19.55
N LEU A 206 -5.40 -9.15 -18.32
CA LEU A 206 -6.08 -7.87 -18.04
C LEU A 206 -5.24 -6.69 -18.51
N ALA A 207 -3.94 -6.71 -18.25
CA ALA A 207 -3.06 -5.65 -18.70
C ALA A 207 -2.99 -5.57 -20.23
N ARG A 208 -2.95 -6.71 -20.95
CA ARG A 208 -3.01 -6.71 -22.42
C ARG A 208 -4.32 -6.11 -22.93
N GLU A 209 -5.47 -6.46 -22.32
CA GLU A 209 -6.78 -5.89 -22.67
C GLU A 209 -6.80 -4.37 -22.45
N ILE A 210 -6.45 -3.92 -21.25
CA ILE A 210 -6.49 -2.50 -20.85
C ILE A 210 -5.57 -1.65 -21.71
N THR A 211 -4.40 -2.19 -22.08
CA THR A 211 -3.38 -1.46 -22.83
C THR A 211 -3.52 -1.50 -24.35
N ALA A 212 -4.42 -2.34 -24.89
CA ALA A 212 -4.55 -2.54 -26.33
C ALA A 212 -5.14 -1.33 -27.08
N VAL A 213 -5.93 -0.51 -26.40
CA VAL A 213 -6.67 0.64 -26.97
C VAL A 213 -6.62 1.83 -26.00
N ASP A 214 -7.24 2.96 -26.38
CA ASP A 214 -7.48 4.05 -25.44
C ASP A 214 -8.28 3.50 -24.24
N PRO A 215 -7.76 3.59 -22.99
CA PRO A 215 -8.45 3.06 -21.82
C PRO A 215 -9.86 3.63 -21.66
N ARG A 216 -10.13 4.85 -22.17
CA ARG A 216 -11.46 5.47 -22.16
C ARG A 216 -12.50 4.72 -23.02
N THR A 217 -12.04 3.83 -23.90
CA THR A 217 -12.88 3.06 -24.84
C THR A 217 -12.99 1.59 -24.44
N VAL A 218 -12.28 1.15 -23.39
CA VAL A 218 -12.36 -0.20 -22.86
C VAL A 218 -13.76 -0.48 -22.34
N ASP A 219 -14.30 -1.66 -22.65
CA ASP A 219 -15.65 -2.03 -22.24
C ASP A 219 -15.82 -2.01 -20.71
N GLY A 220 -16.91 -1.41 -20.24
CA GLY A 220 -17.18 -1.21 -18.81
C GLY A 220 -16.38 -0.10 -18.13
N MET A 221 -15.48 0.61 -18.84
CA MET A 221 -14.79 1.78 -18.29
C MET A 221 -15.80 2.91 -18.02
N ARG A 222 -15.72 3.51 -16.84
CA ARG A 222 -16.58 4.62 -16.41
C ARG A 222 -15.74 5.81 -16.00
N GLY A 223 -16.25 7.03 -16.21
CA GLY A 223 -15.64 8.25 -15.70
C GLY A 223 -16.43 8.84 -14.53
N ASP A 224 -15.86 9.85 -13.89
CA ASP A 224 -16.59 10.67 -12.92
C ASP A 224 -17.84 11.30 -13.56
N THR A 225 -18.99 11.16 -12.89
CA THR A 225 -20.26 11.77 -13.33
C THR A 225 -20.81 12.67 -12.22
N PRO A 226 -21.34 13.88 -12.52
CA PRO A 226 -21.98 14.71 -11.50
C PRO A 226 -23.11 13.95 -10.78
N GLY A 227 -23.05 13.86 -9.46
CA GLY A 227 -24.03 13.14 -8.64
C GLY A 227 -23.83 11.61 -8.54
N ALA A 228 -22.84 11.05 -9.26
CA ALA A 228 -22.39 9.68 -9.13
C ALA A 228 -20.86 9.63 -9.27
N PRO A 229 -20.11 10.05 -8.23
CA PRO A 229 -18.65 9.99 -8.22
C PRO A 229 -18.13 8.58 -8.54
N LEU A 230 -17.05 8.49 -9.29
CA LEU A 230 -16.49 7.20 -9.69
C LEU A 230 -16.14 6.35 -8.47
N MET A 231 -15.59 6.97 -7.42
CA MET A 231 -15.18 6.27 -6.19
C MET A 231 -16.37 5.72 -5.37
N ASP A 232 -17.57 6.29 -5.52
CA ASP A 232 -18.77 5.74 -4.88
C ASP A 232 -19.20 4.43 -5.58
N TRP A 233 -19.02 4.36 -6.90
CA TRP A 233 -19.30 3.16 -7.68
C TRP A 233 -18.20 2.10 -7.53
N LEU A 234 -16.93 2.50 -7.65
CA LEU A 234 -15.81 1.59 -7.44
C LEU A 234 -15.77 1.12 -5.98
N GLY A 235 -16.26 1.91 -5.03
CA GLY A 235 -16.04 1.67 -3.61
C GLY A 235 -14.60 1.99 -3.24
N SER A 236 -14.41 2.99 -2.38
CA SER A 236 -13.06 3.37 -1.94
C SER A 236 -12.32 2.17 -1.34
N PRO A 237 -11.01 2.01 -1.63
CA PRO A 237 -10.21 1.10 -0.85
C PRO A 237 -10.32 1.56 0.59
N ARG A 238 -10.89 0.71 1.45
CA ARG A 238 -11.07 1.04 2.85
C ARG A 238 -9.69 1.01 3.49
N GLU A 239 -9.12 2.19 3.71
CA GLU A 239 -7.97 2.35 4.58
C GLU A 239 -8.46 2.17 6.01
N PHE A 240 -8.18 1.01 6.60
CA PHE A 240 -8.28 0.79 8.03
C PHE A 240 -6.89 0.99 8.64
N GLY A 241 -6.81 1.76 9.71
CA GLY A 241 -5.55 2.08 10.37
C GLY A 241 -4.90 3.36 9.81
N PRO A 242 -3.59 3.54 10.06
CA PRO A 242 -2.89 4.78 9.78
C PRO A 242 -2.90 5.17 8.29
N SER A 243 -2.92 6.49 8.04
CA SER A 243 -3.08 7.02 6.69
C SER A 243 -1.88 6.72 5.80
N SER A 244 -2.13 6.05 4.67
CA SER A 244 -1.06 5.69 3.71
C SER A 244 -0.55 6.88 2.88
N HIS A 245 -1.22 8.04 2.95
CA HIS A 245 -0.98 9.22 2.11
C HIS A 245 0.19 10.12 2.55
N LYS A 246 0.87 9.82 3.66
CA LYS A 246 1.96 10.67 4.18
C LYS A 246 3.36 10.34 3.61
N TRP A 247 3.51 9.27 2.82
CA TRP A 247 4.82 8.68 2.48
C TRP A 247 5.25 8.83 1.01
N SER A 248 4.62 9.73 0.23
CA SER A 248 4.90 9.96 -1.21
C SER A 248 5.84 11.14 -1.49
#